data_AF-A0A249T357-F1
#
_entry.id   AF-A0A249T357-F1
#
_cell.length_a   1.000
_cell.length_b   1.000
_cell.length_c   1.000
_cell.angle_alpha   90.00
_cell.angle_beta   90.00
_cell.angle_gamma   90.00
#
_symmetry.space_group_name_H-M   'P 1'
#
loop_
_entity.id
_entity.type
_entity.pdbx_description
1 polymer ?
#
loop_
_entity_poly.entity_id
_entity_poly.type
_entity_poly.pdbx_seq_one_letter_code
_entity_poly.pdbx_strand_id
1 'polypeptide(L)'
;MEVDLKNKVKEWLDKQGYPLEMYVAAAFQESGFKIAQSVMYVDPDSKTPREVDLVAHKTIEHSGVYISFAIVLFPKQINKYA
;
A
#
# COMPACT_ATOMS: atom_id res chain seq x y z
N MET A 1 -37.16 0.15 -0.56
CA MET A 1 -36.20 0.21 -1.66
C MET A 1 -34.90 -0.34 -1.12
N GLU A 2 -34.60 -1.59 -1.44
CA GLU A 2 -33.37 -2.23 -0.99
C GLU A 2 -32.22 -1.50 -1.66
N VAL A 3 -31.45 -0.77 -0.86
CA VAL A 3 -30.27 -0.09 -1.35
C VAL A 3 -29.31 -1.18 -1.78
N ASP A 4 -28.96 -1.22 -3.07
CA ASP A 4 -27.99 -2.18 -3.60
C ASP A 4 -26.62 -1.94 -2.95
N LEU A 5 -26.37 -2.66 -1.86
CA LEU A 5 -25.17 -2.58 -1.05
C LEU A 5 -23.91 -2.81 -1.90
N LYS A 6 -24.02 -3.65 -2.94
CA LYS A 6 -22.92 -3.96 -3.84
C LYS A 6 -22.48 -2.73 -4.63
N ASN A 7 -23.43 -1.94 -5.15
CA ASN A 7 -23.10 -0.71 -5.87
C ASN A 7 -22.48 0.33 -4.93
N LYS A 8 -22.95 0.43 -3.68
CA LYS A 8 -22.33 1.32 -2.69
C LYS A 8 -20.90 0.92 -2.34
N VAL A 9 -20.65 -0.38 -2.13
CA VAL A 9 -19.29 -0.89 -1.87
C VAL A 9 -18.38 -0.64 -3.07
N LYS A 10 -18.89 -0.86 -4.29
CA LYS A 10 -18.13 -0.59 -5.52
C LYS A 10 -17.79 0.89 -5.67
N GLU A 11 -18.77 1.79 -5.56
CA GLU A 11 -18.54 3.23 -5.62
C GLU A 11 -17.59 3.73 -4.53
N TRP A 12 -17.63 3.11 -3.34
CA TRP A 12 -16.68 3.40 -2.28
C TRP A 12 -15.26 2.95 -2.66
N LEU A 13 -15.09 1.72 -3.16
CA LEU A 13 -13.79 1.20 -3.63
C LEU A 13 -13.21 2.04 -4.78
N ASP A 14 -14.05 2.46 -5.72
CA ASP A 14 -13.64 3.21 -6.91
C ASP A 14 -13.13 4.64 -6.57
N LYS A 15 -13.49 5.16 -5.40
CA LYS A 15 -13.09 6.50 -4.91
C LYS A 15 -11.88 6.48 -3.97
N GLN A 16 -11.32 5.31 -3.67
CA GLN A 16 -10.21 5.14 -2.72
C GLN A 16 -8.94 4.64 -3.43
N GLY A 17 -7.79 4.88 -2.80
CA GLY A 17 -6.50 4.30 -3.22
C GLY A 17 -6.45 2.77 -3.10
N TYR A 18 -7.38 2.16 -2.37
CA TYR A 18 -7.32 0.76 -1.96
C TYR A 18 -7.14 -0.26 -3.10
N PRO A 19 -7.86 -0.18 -4.25
CA PRO A 19 -7.61 -1.10 -5.35
C PRO A 19 -6.18 -0.99 -5.92
N LEU A 20 -5.62 0.22 -5.99
CA LEU A 20 -4.25 0.45 -6.42
C LEU A 20 -3.26 -0.10 -5.39
N GLU A 21 -3.51 0.11 -4.10
CA GLU A 21 -2.70 -0.47 -3.02
C GLU A 21 -2.64 -1.99 -3.11
N MET A 22 -3.78 -2.66 -3.33
CA MET A 22 -3.83 -4.12 -3.47
C MET A 22 -3.11 -4.61 -4.73
N TYR A 23 -3.25 -3.90 -5.85
CA TYR A 23 -2.55 -4.25 -7.09
C TYR A 23 -1.03 -4.16 -6.92
N VAL A 24 -0.55 -3.08 -6.31
CA VAL A 24 0.89 -2.86 -6.08
C VAL A 24 1.43 -3.90 -5.07
N ALA A 25 0.67 -4.19 -4.01
CA ALA A 25 1.02 -5.23 -3.04
C ALA A 25 1.21 -6.60 -3.70
N ALA A 26 0.26 -7.00 -4.56
CA ALA A 26 0.34 -8.25 -5.31
C ALA A 26 1.57 -8.30 -6.21
N ALA A 27 1.85 -7.23 -6.96
CA ALA A 27 3.03 -7.16 -7.84
C ALA A 27 4.36 -7.31 -7.08
N PHE A 28 4.47 -6.74 -5.87
CA PHE A 28 5.63 -6.94 -5.02
C PHE A 28 5.74 -8.37 -4.49
N GLN A 29 4.63 -8.96 -4.03
CA GLN A 29 4.61 -10.36 -3.56
C GLN A 29 5.03 -11.32 -4.67
N GLU A 30 4.49 -11.16 -5.88
CA GLU A 30 4.86 -11.96 -7.06
C GLU A 30 6.34 -11.81 -7.42
N SER A 31 6.94 -10.65 -7.14
CA SER A 31 8.37 -10.38 -7.31
C SER A 31 9.25 -10.90 -6.14
N GLY A 32 8.65 -11.59 -5.16
CA GLY A 32 9.34 -12.18 -4.01
C GLY A 32 9.70 -11.18 -2.90
N PHE A 33 9.03 -10.03 -2.83
CA PHE A 33 9.11 -9.14 -1.67
C PHE A 33 8.17 -9.65 -0.58
N LYS A 34 8.58 -9.44 0.67
CA LYS A 34 7.68 -9.51 1.82
C LYS A 34 7.01 -8.14 1.98
N ILE A 35 5.71 -8.14 2.26
CA ILE A 35 4.93 -6.91 2.37
C ILE A 35 4.30 -6.76 3.76
N ALA A 36 4.08 -5.52 4.17
CA ALA A 36 3.23 -5.12 5.28
C ALA A 36 2.33 -3.97 4.82
N GLN A 37 1.05 -4.02 5.16
CA GLN A 37 0.04 -3.04 4.76
C GLN A 37 -0.53 -2.32 5.99
N SER A 38 -1.02 -1.10 5.81
CA SER A 38 -1.61 -0.29 6.89
C SER A 38 -0.72 -0.20 8.13
N VAL A 39 0.56 0.12 7.90
CA VAL A 39 1.56 0.19 8.98
C VAL A 39 1.47 1.56 9.65
N MET A 40 1.11 1.57 10.92
CA MET A 40 1.11 2.79 11.72
C MET A 40 2.51 3.12 12.22
N TYR A 41 2.91 4.38 12.08
CA TYR A 41 4.11 4.91 12.70
C TYR A 41 3.84 6.28 13.31
N VAL A 42 4.66 6.66 14.29
CA VAL A 42 4.64 8.01 14.84
C VAL A 42 5.69 8.81 14.10
N ASP A 43 5.26 9.86 13.43
CA ASP A 43 6.15 10.82 12.78
C ASP A 43 7.09 11.42 13.83
N PRO A 44 8.42 11.23 13.72
CA PRO A 44 9.35 11.68 14.74
C PRO A 44 9.40 13.21 14.86
N ASP A 45 9.04 13.94 13.81
CA ASP A 45 9.10 15.40 13.79
C ASP A 45 7.83 16.02 14.37
N SER A 46 6.66 15.61 13.87
CA SER A 46 5.37 16.16 14.31
C SER A 46 4.78 15.46 15.54
N LYS A 47 5.29 14.28 15.92
CA LYS A 47 4.73 13.39 16.94
C LYS A 47 3.30 12.91 16.65
N THR A 48 2.84 13.03 15.42
CA THR A 48 1.50 12.59 15.01
C THR A 48 1.54 11.16 14.45
N PRO A 49 0.56 10.30 14.79
CA PRO A 49 0.39 9.02 14.11
C PRO A 49 0.13 9.23 12.62
N ARG A 50 0.79 8.44 11.79
CA ARG A 50 0.59 8.37 10.34
C ARG A 50 0.49 6.91 9.92
N GLU A 51 -0.27 6.68 8.86
CA GLU A 51 -0.39 5.39 8.22
C GLU A 51 0.49 5.36 6.97
N VAL A 52 1.21 4.25 6.82
CA VAL A 52 1.86 3.85 5.57
C VAL A 52 0.98 2.78 4.92
N ASP A 53 0.55 3.05 3.69
CA ASP A 53 -0.35 2.15 2.98
C ASP A 53 0.33 0.80 2.69
N LEU A 54 1.61 0.83 2.25
CA LEU A 54 2.37 -0.38 1.92
C LEU A 54 3.88 -0.21 2.18
N VAL A 55 4.47 -1.20 2.85
CA VAL A 55 5.92 -1.41 2.95
C VAL A 55 6.27 -2.73 2.27
N ALA A 56 7.13 -2.69 1.26
CA ALA A 56 7.70 -3.88 0.62
C ALA A 56 9.18 -3.99 0.95
N HIS A 57 9.63 -5.15 1.39
CA HIS A 57 11.04 -5.41 1.68
C HIS A 57 11.53 -6.72 1.09
N LYS A 58 12.78 -6.73 0.63
CA LYS A 58 13.45 -7.91 0.10
C LYS A 58 14.94 -7.83 0.42
N THR A 59 15.48 -8.91 0.93
CA THR A 59 16.92 -9.06 1.10
C THR A 59 17.40 -10.14 0.15
N ILE A 60 18.46 -9.83 -0.60
CA ILE A 60 19.15 -10.78 -1.47
C ILE A 60 20.58 -10.96 -0.96
N GLU A 61 21.09 -12.16 -1.10
CA GLU A 61 22.50 -12.47 -0.85
C GLU A 61 23.21 -12.62 -2.21
N HIS A 62 24.39 -12.04 -2.33
CA HIS A 62 25.24 -12.16 -3.50
C HIS A 62 26.71 -12.13 -3.09
N SER A 63 27.43 -13.24 -3.31
CA SER A 63 28.87 -13.38 -3.04
C SER A 63 29.25 -13.09 -1.58
N GLY A 64 28.42 -13.53 -0.62
CA GLY A 64 28.59 -13.30 0.80
C GLY A 64 28.13 -11.91 1.28
N VAL A 65 27.62 -11.06 0.39
CA VAL A 65 27.12 -9.72 0.70
C VAL A 65 25.60 -9.72 0.68
N TYR A 66 24.99 -9.18 1.74
CA TYR A 66 23.54 -9.01 1.83
C TYR A 66 23.15 -7.60 1.37
N ILE A 67 22.22 -7.53 0.40
CA ILE A 67 21.64 -6.29 -0.09
C ILE A 67 20.16 -6.29 0.28
N SER A 68 19.73 -5.27 1.01
CA SER A 68 18.33 -5.12 1.43
C SER A 68 17.68 -3.94 0.74
N PHE A 69 16.54 -4.20 0.13
CA PHE A 69 15.65 -3.20 -0.46
C PHE A 69 14.45 -3.02 0.46
N ALA A 70 14.14 -1.78 0.81
CA ALA A 70 12.92 -1.39 1.50
C ALA A 70 12.27 -0.26 0.70
N ILE A 71 11.00 -0.46 0.34
CA ILE A 71 10.21 0.49 -0.45
C ILE A 71 8.97 0.81 0.37
N VAL A 72 8.77 2.10 0.62
CA VAL A 72 7.64 2.63 1.38
C VAL A 72 6.76 3.40 0.40
N LEU A 73 5.48 3.06 0.33
CA LEU A 73 4.56 3.59 -0.66
C LEU A 73 3.33 4.20 0.01
N PHE A 74 2.89 5.30 -0.58
CA PHE A 74 1.66 6.00 -0.23
C PHE A 74 0.81 6.19 -1.50
N PRO A 75 0.15 5.15 -2.02
CA PRO A 75 -0.61 5.23 -3.27
C PRO A 75 -1.76 6.21 -3.10
N LYS A 76 -1.70 7.32 -3.82
CA LYS A 76 -2.82 8.26 -3.91
C LYS A 76 -3.53 8.08 -5.23
N GLN A 77 -4.84 7.80 -5.18
CA GLN A 77 -5.68 7.91 -6.36
C GLN A 77 -5.86 9.40 -6.69
N ILE A 78 -5.27 9.86 -7.79
CA ILE A 78 -5.48 11.22 -8.29
C ILE A 78 -6.68 11.19 -9.22
N ASN A 79 -7.84 11.61 -8.74
CA ASN A 79 -9.00 11.83 -9.63
C ASN A 79 -8.68 12.98 -10.59
N LYS A 80 -8.54 12.65 -11.88
CA LYS A 80 -8.26 13.63 -12.95
C LYS A 80 -9.47 14.47 -13.38
N TYR A 81 -10.62 14.30 -12.74
CA TYR A 81 -11.85 15.03 -13.05
C TYR A 81 -12.59 15.32 -11.74
N ALA A 82 -12.23 16.43 -11.09
CA ALA A 82 -13.00 17.09 -10.04
C ALA A 82 -13.26 18.53 -10.48
#